data_AF-X7ZY95-F1
#
_entry.id   AF-X7ZY95-F1
#
_cell.length_a   1.000
_cell.length_b   1.000
_cell.length_c   1.000
_cell.angle_alpha   90.00
_cell.angle_beta   90.00
_cell.angle_gamma   90.00
#
_symmetry.space_group_name_H-M   'P 1'
#
loop_
_entity.id
_entity.type
_entity.pdbx_description
1 polymer ?
#
loop_
_entity_poly.entity_id
_entity_poly.type
_entity_poly.pdbx_seq_one_letter_code
_entity_poly.pdbx_strand_id
1 'polypeptide(L)'
;MFPHHENEIAQSRAAGDGFARYWLHNGWVTMGGEKMSKSLGNVLSIPAMLERVRPAELRYYLGSAHYRSMLEFSETALQDAVNAYVGIEDFLHRVRRRVGAVVPGCWTPGSRRRSTTTFRFRSRWPRFTTRAPKATGLSTRATTMSPWPRPAQSAQ
;
A
#
# COMPACT_ATOMS: atom_id res chain seq x y z
N MET A 1 -9.95 -5.17 7.37
CA MET A 1 -8.83 -4.78 8.25
C MET A 1 -8.85 -5.60 9.52
N PHE A 2 -9.96 -5.55 10.26
CA PHE A 2 -10.29 -6.58 11.24
C PHE A 2 -10.62 -7.92 10.55
N PRO A 3 -10.28 -9.10 11.12
CA PRO A 3 -9.43 -9.31 12.30
C PRO A 3 -7.93 -9.41 11.97
N HIS A 4 -7.58 -9.61 10.69
CA HIS A 4 -6.23 -10.01 10.29
C HIS A 4 -5.12 -9.06 10.76
N HIS A 5 -5.22 -7.75 10.45
CA HIS A 5 -4.18 -6.79 10.81
C HIS A 5 -4.11 -6.56 12.33
N GLU A 6 -5.22 -6.68 13.03
CA GLU A 6 -5.24 -6.53 14.49
C GLU A 6 -4.57 -7.71 15.18
N ASN A 7 -4.82 -8.92 14.70
CA ASN A 7 -4.16 -10.13 15.19
C ASN A 7 -2.64 -10.07 14.95
N GLU A 8 -2.19 -9.56 13.79
CA GLU A 8 -0.76 -9.38 13.50
C GLU A 8 -0.10 -8.39 14.48
N ILE A 9 -0.74 -7.26 14.76
CA ILE A 9 -0.25 -6.29 15.75
C ILE A 9 -0.15 -6.94 17.14
N ALA A 10 -1.19 -7.67 17.55
CA ALA A 10 -1.23 -8.33 18.84
C ALA A 10 -0.12 -9.38 18.98
N GLN A 11 0.10 -10.19 17.94
CA GLN A 11 1.16 -11.21 17.91
C GLN A 11 2.56 -10.58 18.00
N SER A 12 2.84 -9.56 17.19
CA SER A 12 4.15 -8.88 17.20
C SER A 12 4.44 -8.23 18.57
N ARG A 13 3.44 -7.56 19.16
CA ARG A 13 3.59 -6.94 20.48
C ARG A 13 3.74 -7.97 21.61
N ALA A 14 3.02 -9.08 21.54
CA ALA A 14 3.14 -10.16 22.53
C ALA A 14 4.52 -10.81 22.50
N ALA A 15 5.17 -10.85 21.34
CA ALA A 15 6.55 -11.33 21.20
C ALA A 15 7.61 -10.31 21.68
N GLY A 16 7.22 -9.06 21.98
CA GLY A 16 8.13 -8.00 22.42
C GLY A 16 8.72 -7.17 21.28
N ASP A 17 8.28 -7.38 20.04
CA ASP A 17 8.79 -6.68 18.87
C ASP A 17 8.00 -5.40 18.55
N GLY A 18 8.68 -4.47 17.86
CA GLY A 18 8.02 -3.36 17.19
C GLY A 18 7.29 -3.82 15.92
N PHE A 19 6.42 -2.96 15.38
CA PHE A 19 5.67 -3.28 14.16
C PHE A 19 5.57 -2.10 13.19
N ALA A 20 4.83 -2.27 12.09
CA ALA A 20 4.67 -1.25 11.06
C ALA A 20 4.13 0.08 11.64
N ARG A 21 4.84 1.19 11.35
CA ARG A 21 4.43 2.55 11.76
C ARG A 21 3.32 3.13 10.88
N TYR A 22 3.22 2.66 9.65
CA TYR A 22 2.24 3.11 8.66
C TYR A 22 1.59 1.90 8.03
N TRP A 23 0.29 2.01 7.84
CA TRP A 23 -0.53 1.00 7.21
C TRP A 23 -1.29 1.61 6.05
N LEU A 24 -1.24 0.93 4.90
CA LEU A 24 -1.95 1.36 3.71
C LEU A 24 -3.02 0.32 3.38
N HIS A 25 -4.24 0.79 3.21
CA HIS A 25 -5.37 -0.01 2.77
C HIS A 25 -5.86 0.58 1.46
N ASN A 26 -5.95 -0.28 0.46
CA ASN A 26 -6.56 0.10 -0.80
C ASN A 26 -8.08 0.03 -0.66
N GLY A 27 -8.75 0.94 -1.37
CA GLY A 27 -10.18 0.90 -1.57
C GLY A 27 -10.57 -0.34 -2.36
N TRP A 28 -11.87 -0.64 -2.33
CA TRP A 28 -12.42 -1.77 -3.06
C TRP A 28 -12.60 -1.42 -4.54
N VAL A 29 -12.40 -2.42 -5.39
CA VAL A 29 -12.90 -2.38 -6.76
C VAL A 29 -14.27 -3.04 -6.76
N THR A 30 -15.25 -2.37 -7.33
CA THR A 30 -16.67 -2.75 -7.38
C THR A 30 -17.13 -2.77 -8.83
N MET A 31 -18.28 -3.39 -9.12
CA MET A 31 -18.83 -3.44 -10.47
C MET A 31 -20.33 -3.17 -10.38
N GLY A 32 -20.72 -1.90 -10.54
CA GLY A 32 -22.09 -1.49 -10.85
C GLY A 32 -23.18 -2.06 -9.94
N GLY A 33 -23.00 -2.00 -8.62
CA GLY A 33 -24.03 -2.36 -7.62
C GLY A 33 -24.27 -3.86 -7.41
N GLU A 34 -23.76 -4.74 -8.28
CA GLU A 34 -23.78 -6.18 -8.04
C GLU A 34 -22.56 -6.64 -7.25
N LYS A 35 -22.81 -7.39 -6.20
CA LYS A 35 -21.75 -8.01 -5.39
C LYS A 35 -20.98 -9.00 -6.26
N MET A 36 -19.70 -8.72 -6.50
CA MET A 36 -18.80 -9.65 -7.18
C MET A 36 -18.85 -11.02 -6.49
N SER A 37 -19.21 -12.06 -7.25
CA SER A 37 -19.19 -13.44 -6.75
C SER A 37 -18.79 -14.40 -7.85
N LYS A 38 -18.02 -15.43 -7.47
CA LYS A 38 -17.60 -16.51 -8.38
C LYS A 38 -18.80 -17.26 -8.97
N SER A 39 -19.92 -17.31 -8.26
CA SER A 39 -21.14 -18.00 -8.70
C SER A 39 -22.00 -17.19 -9.68
N LEU A 40 -21.95 -15.85 -9.65
CA LEU A 40 -22.62 -15.00 -10.64
C LEU A 40 -21.81 -14.84 -11.95
N GLY A 41 -20.56 -15.30 -12.01
CA GLY A 41 -19.70 -15.13 -13.19
C GLY A 41 -19.16 -13.70 -13.40
N ASN A 42 -19.68 -12.70 -12.68
CA ASN A 42 -19.23 -11.29 -12.67
C ASN A 42 -17.98 -11.07 -11.80
N VAL A 43 -16.95 -11.90 -11.97
CA VAL A 43 -15.65 -11.66 -11.34
C VAL A 43 -14.72 -11.03 -12.36
N LEU A 44 -14.20 -9.84 -12.05
CA LEU A 44 -13.09 -9.22 -12.75
C LEU A 44 -11.82 -10.05 -12.54
N SER A 45 -11.68 -11.10 -13.34
CA SER A 45 -10.46 -11.91 -13.38
C SER A 45 -9.38 -11.13 -14.12
N ILE A 46 -8.25 -10.89 -13.47
CA ILE A 46 -7.11 -10.20 -14.10
C ILE A 46 -6.66 -10.90 -15.40
N PRO A 47 -6.50 -12.24 -15.46
CA PRO A 47 -6.25 -12.93 -16.73
C PRO A 47 -7.24 -12.60 -17.84
N ALA A 48 -8.55 -12.63 -17.54
CA ALA A 48 -9.58 -12.32 -18.54
C ALA A 48 -9.57 -10.84 -18.98
N MET A 49 -9.19 -9.93 -18.08
CA MET A 49 -8.98 -8.52 -18.44
C MET A 49 -7.77 -8.34 -19.35
N LEU A 50 -6.69 -9.09 -19.11
CA LEU A 50 -5.47 -9.02 -19.92
C LEU A 50 -5.62 -9.63 -21.31
N GLU A 51 -6.66 -10.41 -21.56
CA GLU A 51 -7.06 -10.83 -22.92
C GLU A 51 -7.69 -9.68 -23.73
N ARG A 52 -8.18 -8.64 -23.05
CA ARG A 52 -8.95 -7.53 -23.65
C ARG A 52 -8.16 -6.22 -23.76
N VAL A 53 -7.30 -5.93 -22.78
CA VAL A 53 -6.49 -4.71 -22.72
C VAL A 53 -5.03 -5.02 -22.38
N ARG A 54 -4.10 -4.13 -22.72
CA ARG A 54 -2.69 -4.30 -22.38
C ARG A 54 -2.48 -4.14 -20.86
N PRO A 55 -1.51 -4.85 -20.25
CA PRO A 55 -1.22 -4.70 -18.82
C PRO A 55 -0.93 -3.26 -18.38
N ALA A 56 -0.31 -2.46 -19.25
CA ALA A 56 0.00 -1.07 -18.95
C ALA A 56 -1.25 -0.18 -18.93
N GLU A 57 -2.22 -0.43 -19.81
CA GLU A 57 -3.51 0.26 -19.86
C GLU A 57 -4.35 -0.10 -18.64
N LEU A 58 -4.41 -1.38 -18.27
CA LEU A 58 -5.09 -1.82 -17.05
C LEU A 58 -4.47 -1.19 -15.79
N ARG A 59 -3.13 -1.10 -15.74
CA ARG A 59 -2.43 -0.42 -14.65
C ARG A 59 -2.74 1.07 -14.60
N TYR A 60 -2.82 1.73 -15.76
CA TYR A 60 -3.21 3.13 -15.83
C TYR A 60 -4.64 3.33 -15.32
N TYR A 61 -5.58 2.48 -15.73
CA TYR A 61 -6.95 2.47 -15.23
C TYR A 61 -7.01 2.34 -13.70
N LEU A 62 -6.36 1.31 -13.13
CA LEU A 62 -6.34 1.08 -11.68
C LEU A 62 -5.64 2.20 -10.90
N GLY A 63 -4.66 2.87 -11.52
CA GLY A 63 -3.93 3.99 -10.93
C GLY A 63 -4.57 5.36 -11.14
N SER A 64 -5.64 5.45 -11.94
CA SER A 64 -6.31 6.72 -12.23
C SER A 64 -7.10 7.26 -11.04
N ALA A 65 -7.56 6.38 -10.16
CA ALA A 65 -8.24 6.73 -8.92
C ALA A 65 -7.26 6.77 -7.74
N HIS A 66 -7.55 7.64 -6.76
CA HIS A 66 -6.81 7.65 -5.51
C HIS A 66 -6.96 6.30 -4.80
N TYR A 67 -5.85 5.70 -4.34
CA TYR A 67 -5.81 4.33 -3.84
C TYR A 67 -6.79 4.01 -2.68
N ARG A 68 -7.25 5.03 -1.94
CA ARG A 68 -8.23 4.88 -0.84
C ARG A 68 -9.69 4.98 -1.27
N SER A 69 -9.95 5.39 -2.49
CA SER A 69 -11.30 5.54 -3.03
C SER A 69 -11.82 4.19 -3.54
N MET A 70 -13.14 3.99 -3.49
CA MET A 70 -13.75 2.88 -4.21
C MET A 70 -13.62 3.13 -5.71
N LEU A 71 -13.18 2.12 -6.45
CA LEU A 71 -13.08 2.13 -7.89
C LEU A 71 -14.26 1.35 -8.47
N GLU A 72 -15.24 2.06 -9.01
CA GLU A 72 -16.33 1.43 -9.76
C GLU A 72 -15.82 1.05 -11.16
N PHE A 73 -15.86 -0.24 -11.45
CA PHE A 73 -15.59 -0.79 -12.76
C PHE A 73 -16.77 -0.56 -13.70
N SER A 74 -16.47 0.05 -14.83
CA SER A 74 -17.33 0.05 -16.01
C SER A 74 -16.47 -0.13 -17.25
N GLU A 75 -17.04 -0.74 -18.27
CA GLU A 75 -16.37 -0.90 -19.56
C GLU A 75 -16.00 0.46 -20.17
N THR A 76 -16.88 1.44 -20.02
CA THR A 76 -16.65 2.81 -20.49
C THR A 76 -15.43 3.44 -19.83
N ALA A 77 -15.30 3.33 -18.50
CA ALA A 77 -14.17 3.89 -17.77
C ALA A 77 -12.86 3.18 -18.10
N LEU A 78 -12.91 1.87 -18.37
CA LEU A 78 -11.76 1.12 -18.86
C LEU A 78 -11.31 1.62 -20.23
N GLN A 79 -12.24 1.78 -21.17
CA GLN A 79 -11.92 2.25 -22.52
C GLN A 79 -11.42 3.71 -22.53
N ASP A 80 -11.98 4.57 -21.70
CA ASP A 80 -11.49 5.95 -21.52
C ASP A 80 -10.03 5.96 -21.02
N ALA A 81 -9.71 5.07 -20.07
CA ALA A 81 -8.36 4.92 -19.56
C ALA A 81 -7.39 4.37 -20.63
N VAL A 82 -7.83 3.42 -21.47
CA VAL A 82 -7.06 2.93 -22.62
C VAL A 82 -6.75 4.08 -23.58
N ASN A 83 -7.76 4.86 -23.98
CA ASN A 83 -7.59 5.98 -24.90
C ASN A 83 -6.63 7.04 -24.33
N ALA A 84 -6.75 7.34 -23.04
CA ALA A 84 -5.85 8.26 -22.36
C ALA A 84 -4.40 7.74 -22.35
N TYR A 85 -4.20 6.45 -22.10
CA TYR A 85 -2.88 5.82 -22.12
C TYR A 85 -2.25 5.85 -23.52
N VAL A 86 -3.01 5.51 -24.56
CA VAL A 86 -2.57 5.60 -25.96
C VAL A 86 -2.20 7.04 -26.31
N GLY A 87 -2.99 8.02 -25.86
CA GLY A 87 -2.67 9.44 -26.06
C GLY A 87 -1.32 9.86 -25.47
N ILE A 88 -0.94 9.28 -24.33
CA ILE A 88 0.38 9.48 -23.71
C ILE A 88 1.48 8.83 -24.57
N GLU A 89 1.29 7.57 -25.01
CA GLU A 89 2.25 6.87 -25.88
C GLU A 89 2.47 7.63 -27.20
N ASP A 90 1.40 8.08 -27.84
CA ASP A 90 1.44 8.87 -29.07
C ASP A 90 2.20 10.18 -28.90
N PHE A 91 1.99 10.86 -27.77
CA PHE A 91 2.74 12.07 -27.43
C PHE A 91 4.24 11.76 -27.33
N LEU A 92 4.61 10.69 -26.62
CA LEU A 92 6.01 10.27 -26.49
C LEU A 92 6.63 9.89 -27.85
N HIS A 93 5.87 9.22 -28.73
CA HIS A 93 6.30 8.92 -30.09
C HIS A 93 6.54 10.19 -30.92
N ARG A 94 5.65 11.19 -30.84
CA ARG A 94 5.84 12.49 -31.50
C ARG A 94 7.09 13.22 -30.99
N VAL A 95 7.29 13.25 -29.67
CA VAL A 95 8.48 13.86 -29.05
C VAL A 95 9.75 13.15 -29.53
N ARG A 96 9.78 11.81 -29.50
CA ARG A 96 10.93 11.02 -29.95
C ARG A 96 11.26 11.23 -31.43
N ARG A 97 10.24 11.37 -32.29
CA ARG A 97 10.46 11.70 -33.72
C ARG A 97 11.07 13.08 -33.92
N ARG A 98 10.72 14.06 -33.09
CA ARG A 98 11.19 15.45 -33.23
C ARG A 98 12.56 15.69 -32.58
N VAL A 99 12.82 15.06 -31.44
CA VAL A 99 14.04 15.29 -30.63
C VAL A 99 15.11 14.21 -30.86
N GLY A 100 14.73 13.06 -31.43
CA GLY A 100 15.63 11.93 -31.59
C GLY A 100 15.74 11.07 -30.32
N ALA A 101 16.73 10.17 -30.28
CA ALA A 101 16.98 9.32 -29.12
C ALA A 101 17.53 10.15 -27.95
N VAL A 102 16.84 10.08 -26.80
CA VAL A 102 17.32 10.70 -25.56
C VAL A 102 18.28 9.73 -24.88
N VAL A 103 19.53 10.15 -24.66
CA VAL A 103 20.49 9.38 -23.86
C VAL A 103 20.01 9.42 -22.40
N PRO A 104 19.72 8.28 -21.76
CA PRO A 104 19.38 8.25 -20.34
C PRO A 104 20.51 8.89 -19.53
N GLY A 105 20.20 9.93 -18.75
CA GLY A 105 21.19 10.56 -17.90
C GLY A 105 21.74 9.57 -16.87
N CYS A 106 23.04 9.66 -16.56
CA CYS A 106 23.57 8.95 -15.41
C CYS A 106 23.08 9.63 -14.12
N TRP A 107 22.64 8.83 -13.16
CA TRP A 107 22.26 9.36 -11.86
C TRP A 107 23.50 9.92 -11.17
N THR A 108 23.57 11.24 -11.02
CA THR A 108 24.68 11.89 -10.30
C THR A 108 24.31 12.10 -8.83
N PRO A 109 25.21 11.81 -7.88
CA PRO A 109 24.96 11.97 -6.44
C PRO A 109 24.54 13.40 -6.02
N GLY A 110 24.88 14.43 -6.82
CA GLY A 110 24.53 15.83 -6.60
C GLY A 110 23.09 16.23 -6.97
N SER A 111 22.34 15.37 -7.67
CA SER A 111 20.94 15.62 -8.08
C SER A 111 19.96 15.71 -6.91
N ARG A 112 20.40 15.36 -5.68
CA ARG A 112 19.60 15.40 -4.44
C ARG A 112 19.19 16.82 -4.00
N ARG A 113 19.80 17.89 -4.52
CA ARG A 113 19.73 19.21 -3.85
C ARG A 113 18.63 20.20 -4.27
N ARG A 114 17.67 19.84 -5.13
CA ARG A 114 16.67 20.81 -5.65
C ARG A 114 15.19 20.54 -5.34
N SER A 115 14.84 19.57 -4.51
CA SER A 115 13.42 19.35 -4.15
C SER A 115 13.11 19.21 -2.66
N THR A 116 14.07 19.44 -1.77
CA THR A 116 13.73 19.72 -0.36
C THR A 116 13.40 21.20 -0.21
N THR A 117 12.27 21.64 -0.77
CA THR A 117 11.50 22.68 -0.09
C THR A 117 11.08 22.01 1.22
N THR A 118 11.87 22.18 2.27
CA THR A 118 11.46 21.85 3.62
C THR A 118 10.22 22.68 3.87
N PHE A 119 9.04 22.08 3.71
CA PHE A 119 7.82 22.64 4.24
C PHE A 119 8.00 22.60 5.75
N ARG A 120 8.48 23.72 6.31
CA ARG A 120 8.65 23.89 7.74
C ARG A 120 7.24 23.97 8.31
N PHE A 121 6.66 22.81 8.64
CA PHE A 121 5.36 22.74 9.31
C PHE A 121 5.56 23.38 10.68
N ARG A 122 5.17 24.64 10.80
CA ARG A 122 5.17 25.38 12.06
C ARG A 122 4.01 24.82 12.88
N SER A 123 4.24 23.71 13.59
CA SER A 123 3.24 23.11 14.47
C SER A 123 3.01 24.04 15.67
N ARG A 124 2.05 24.95 15.54
CA ARG A 124 1.42 25.64 16.67
C ARG A 124 0.13 24.91 17.00
N TRP A 125 0.25 23.72 17.58
CA TRP A 125 -0.87 23.04 18.24
C TRP A 125 -0.67 23.12 19.76
N PRO A 126 -1.71 23.42 20.55
CA PRO A 126 -1.60 23.46 22.01
C PRO A 126 -1.30 22.05 22.55
N ARG A 127 -0.39 21.96 23.54
CA ARG A 127 -0.18 20.72 24.30
C ARG A 127 -1.45 20.40 25.09
N PHE A 128 -2.13 19.33 24.74
CA PHE A 128 -3.05 18.67 25.66
C PHE A 128 -2.22 17.87 26.67
N THR A 129 -2.20 18.31 27.93
CA THR A 129 -1.64 17.55 29.03
C THR A 129 -2.68 16.55 29.50
N THR A 130 -2.56 15.28 29.10
CA THR A 130 -3.27 14.19 29.80
C THR A 130 -2.47 13.82 31.05
N ARG A 131 -3.08 14.09 32.20
CA ARG A 131 -2.56 13.72 33.53
C ARG A 131 -2.66 12.20 33.68
N ALA A 132 -1.54 11.52 33.80
CA ALA A 132 -1.50 10.09 34.12
C ALA A 132 -2.08 9.84 35.53
N PRO A 133 -2.87 8.76 35.76
CA PRO A 133 -3.28 8.39 37.10
C PRO A 133 -2.09 7.84 37.91
N LYS A 134 -2.07 8.18 39.21
CA LYS A 134 -1.07 7.71 40.18
C LYS A 134 -1.18 6.18 40.33
N ALA A 135 -0.06 5.48 40.17
CA ALA A 135 0.05 4.07 40.51
C ALA A 135 -0.03 3.89 42.03
N THR A 136 -1.10 3.28 42.51
CA THR A 136 -1.20 2.70 43.85
C THR A 136 -0.49 1.34 43.86
N GLY A 137 0.38 1.16 44.86
CA GLY A 137 1.31 0.05 44.94
C GLY A 137 0.67 -1.32 45.05
N LEU A 138 1.28 -2.30 44.36
CA LEU A 138 1.15 -3.72 44.62
C LEU A 138 2.54 -4.34 44.54
N SER A 139 2.97 -4.86 45.69
CA SER A 139 4.22 -5.59 45.93
C SER A 139 4.33 -6.80 45.00
N THR A 140 5.36 -6.83 44.14
CA THR A 140 5.71 -8.01 43.34
C THR A 140 6.61 -8.93 44.15
N ARG A 141 6.12 -10.10 44.56
CA ARG A 141 6.99 -11.24 44.92
C ARG A 141 7.52 -11.85 43.62
N ALA A 142 8.83 -12.00 43.53
CA ALA A 142 9.48 -12.71 42.44
C ALA A 142 9.18 -14.22 42.57
N THR A 143 8.47 -14.78 41.60
CA THR A 143 8.37 -16.22 41.40
C THR A 143 9.42 -16.61 40.36
N THR A 144 10.44 -17.35 40.78
CA THR A 144 11.47 -17.94 39.91
C THR A 144 10.81 -18.95 38.97
N MET A 145 10.81 -18.69 37.66
CA MET A 145 10.40 -19.69 36.66
C MET A 145 11.59 -20.60 36.33
N SER A 146 11.38 -21.90 36.48
CA SER A 146 12.31 -22.95 36.02
C SER A 146 12.41 -22.98 34.49
N PRO A 147 13.58 -23.33 33.92
CA PRO A 147 13.78 -23.34 32.47
C PRO A 147 13.05 -24.49 31.76
N TRP A 148 12.54 -24.20 30.56
CA TRP A 148 11.92 -25.15 29.63
C TRP A 148 12.93 -26.19 29.11
N PRO A 149 12.52 -27.45 28.85
CA PRO A 149 13.40 -28.49 28.33
C PRO A 149 13.71 -28.27 26.84
N ARG A 150 14.95 -28.54 26.43
CA ARG A 150 15.38 -28.49 25.02
C ARG A 150 14.84 -29.69 24.24
N PRO A 151 14.45 -29.53 22.95
CA PRO A 151 14.06 -30.66 22.13
C PRO A 151 15.27 -31.54 21.79
N ALA A 152 15.05 -32.85 21.86
CA ALA A 152 16.04 -33.88 21.55
C ALA A 152 16.44 -33.81 20.06
N GLN A 153 17.75 -33.84 19.80
CA GLN A 153 18.28 -34.10 18.47
C GLN A 153 18.20 -35.62 18.23
N SER A 154 17.37 -36.04 17.29
CA SER A 154 17.45 -37.39 16.72
C SER A 154 18.39 -37.36 15.52
N ALA A 155 19.52 -38.03 15.69
CA ALA A 155 20.43 -38.40 14.63
C ALA A 155 19.94 -39.69 13.94
N GLN A 156 19.87 -39.64 12.61
CA GLN A 156 20.19 -40.67 11.60
C GLN A 156 19.38 -40.43 10.33
#